data_AF-A0A3Q8U4K5-F1
#
_entry.id   AF-A0A3Q8U4K5-F1
#
_cell.length_a   1.000
_cell.length_b   1.000
_cell.length_c   1.000
_cell.angle_alpha   90.00
_cell.angle_beta   90.00
_cell.angle_gamma   90.00
#
_symmetry.space_group_name_H-M   'P 1'
#
loop_
_entity.id
_entity.type
_entity.pdbx_description
1 polymer ?
#
loop_
_entity_poly.entity_id
_entity_poly.type
_entity_poly.pdbx_seq_one_letter_code
_entity_poly.pdbx_strand_id
1 'polypeptide(L)'
;MSDDLKTCITEGRETCLELFRVQPGIPLVRVLDEVSVLLGCIRHLSTEAEMEGDLLAGSAARILSDMAKALINDLELGVNRSG
;
A
#
# COMPACT_ATOMS: atom_id res chain seq x y z
N MET A 1 9.40 12.95 28.90
CA MET A 1 8.29 12.85 27.94
C MET A 1 8.77 11.86 26.91
N SER A 2 8.39 10.60 27.09
CA SER A 2 9.03 9.46 26.43
C SER A 2 8.75 9.46 24.92
N ASP A 3 9.82 9.57 24.14
CA ASP A 3 9.86 9.22 22.72
C ASP A 3 9.75 7.70 22.58
N ASP A 4 8.52 7.17 22.68
CA ASP A 4 8.22 5.79 22.30
C ASP A 4 7.94 5.73 20.78
N LEU A 5 8.94 6.08 19.96
CA LEU A 5 9.00 5.64 18.56
C LEU A 5 9.29 4.13 18.55
N LYS A 6 8.23 3.31 18.58
CA LYS A 6 8.38 1.86 18.38
C LYS A 6 8.91 1.56 16.98
N THR A 7 10.10 0.96 17.00
CA THR A 7 10.96 0.46 15.93
C THR A 7 10.22 -0.29 14.82
N CYS A 8 10.49 0.10 13.57
CA CYS A 8 10.24 -0.73 12.40
C CYS A 8 11.31 -1.80 12.28
N ILE A 9 10.93 -3.08 12.25
CA ILE A 9 11.86 -4.16 11.93
C ILE A 9 11.24 -5.02 10.83
N THR A 10 12.01 -5.24 9.76
CA THR A 10 11.71 -6.19 8.68
C THR A 10 12.90 -7.15 8.56
N GLU A 11 12.63 -8.45 8.37
CA GLU A 11 13.60 -9.57 8.31
C GLU A 11 14.73 -9.56 9.35
N GLY A 12 14.41 -9.16 10.58
CA GLY A 12 15.32 -9.27 11.73
C GLY A 12 14.67 -9.22 13.10
N ARG A 13 13.33 -9.35 13.20
CA ARG A 13 12.44 -9.40 14.40
C ARG A 13 11.30 -8.38 14.31
N GLU A 14 10.23 -8.61 13.54
CA GLU A 14 8.83 -8.27 13.90
C GLU A 14 7.89 -8.76 12.78
N THR A 15 6.67 -9.15 13.15
CA THR A 15 5.70 -9.83 12.27
C THR A 15 5.06 -8.84 11.30
N CYS A 16 5.72 -8.55 10.18
CA CYS A 16 5.14 -7.79 9.08
C CYS A 16 4.23 -8.72 8.27
N LEU A 17 2.94 -8.78 8.63
CA LEU A 17 1.95 -9.64 7.95
C LEU A 17 1.55 -9.10 6.56
N GLU A 18 1.77 -7.81 6.32
CA GLU A 18 1.46 -7.09 5.07
C GLU A 18 2.80 -6.72 4.40
N LEU A 19 3.02 -7.11 3.14
CA LEU A 19 4.29 -6.91 2.43
C LEU A 19 4.68 -5.43 2.23
N PHE A 20 3.72 -4.51 2.40
CA PHE A 20 3.87 -3.08 2.15
C PHE A 20 3.29 -2.27 3.30
N ARG A 21 3.90 -1.12 3.59
CA ARG A 21 3.49 -0.23 4.67
C ARG A 21 3.90 1.21 4.38
N VAL A 22 3.22 2.15 5.02
CA VAL A 22 3.56 3.57 4.98
C VAL A 22 4.67 3.86 5.98
N GLN A 23 5.67 4.61 5.56
CA GLN A 23 6.73 5.03 6.47
C GLN A 23 6.19 6.07 7.48
N PRO A 24 6.52 5.95 8.77
CA PRO A 24 6.15 6.96 9.76
C PRO A 24 6.63 8.37 9.39
N GLY A 25 5.81 9.38 9.67
CA GLY A 25 6.14 10.79 9.42
C GLY A 25 5.81 11.30 8.01
N ILE A 26 5.34 10.42 7.10
CA ILE A 26 4.82 10.87 5.81
C ILE A 26 3.40 11.44 6.00
N PRO A 27 3.10 12.66 5.49
CA PRO A 27 1.76 13.23 5.61
C PRO A 27 0.70 12.36 4.93
N LEU A 28 -0.42 12.10 5.61
CA LEU A 28 -1.51 11.26 5.12
C LEU A 28 -1.99 11.68 3.72
N VAL A 29 -2.18 12.99 3.49
CA VAL A 29 -2.62 13.52 2.19
C VAL A 29 -1.67 13.10 1.07
N ARG A 30 -0.36 13.20 1.29
CA ARG A 30 0.64 12.77 0.31
C ARG A 30 0.55 11.28 0.01
N VAL A 31 0.32 10.45 1.03
CA VAL A 31 0.15 9.00 0.83
C VAL A 31 -1.10 8.71 0.01
N LEU A 32 -2.22 9.37 0.33
CA LEU A 32 -3.48 9.20 -0.39
C LEU A 32 -3.36 9.65 -1.87
N ASP A 33 -2.61 10.72 -2.15
CA ASP A 33 -2.33 11.15 -3.52
C ASP A 33 -1.58 10.05 -4.31
N GLU A 34 -0.51 9.49 -3.73
CA GLU A 34 0.27 8.41 -4.38
C GLU A 34 -0.56 7.12 -4.56
N VAL A 35 -1.36 6.74 -3.55
CA VAL A 35 -2.27 5.59 -3.65
C VAL A 35 -3.32 5.81 -4.73
N SER A 36 -3.81 7.04 -4.90
CA SER A 36 -4.77 7.37 -5.96
C SER A 36 -4.17 7.20 -7.35
N VAL A 37 -2.91 7.62 -7.54
CA VAL A 37 -2.17 7.38 -8.79
C VAL A 37 -2.00 5.88 -9.03
N LEU A 38 -1.60 5.11 -8.02
CA LEU A 38 -1.46 3.66 -8.10
C LEU A 38 -2.76 2.97 -8.53
N LEU A 39 -3.91 3.35 -7.93
CA LEU A 39 -5.22 2.83 -8.31
C LEU A 39 -5.60 3.17 -9.76
N GLY A 40 -5.23 4.36 -10.24
CA GLY A 40 -5.38 4.73 -11.65
C GLY A 40 -4.59 3.82 -12.58
N CYS A 41 -3.34 3.51 -12.24
CA CYS A 41 -2.49 2.58 -12.99
C CYS A 41 -3.07 1.16 -12.99
N ILE A 42 -3.52 0.65 -11.83
CA ILE A 42 -4.16 -0.66 -11.72
C ILE A 42 -5.37 -0.75 -12.64
N ARG A 43 -6.24 0.27 -12.63
CA ARG A 43 -7.43 0.30 -13.49
C ARG A 43 -7.08 0.24 -14.98
N HIS A 44 -6.04 0.97 -15.40
CA HIS A 44 -5.59 0.92 -16.78
C HIS A 44 -5.07 -0.48 -17.15
N LEU A 45 -4.18 -1.06 -16.34
CA LEU A 45 -3.64 -2.40 -16.57
C LEU A 45 -4.72 -3.48 -16.60
N SER A 46 -5.72 -3.39 -15.73
CA SER A 46 -6.88 -4.30 -15.77
C SER A 46 -7.66 -4.18 -17.07
N THR A 47 -7.82 -2.96 -17.59
CA THR A 47 -8.51 -2.73 -18.87
C THR A 47 -7.72 -3.33 -20.02
N GLU A 48 -6.41 -3.13 -20.09
CA GLU A 48 -5.56 -3.73 -21.14
C GLU A 48 -5.58 -5.27 -21.06
N ALA A 49 -5.58 -5.83 -19.85
CA ALA A 49 -5.67 -7.27 -19.65
C ALA A 49 -7.00 -7.85 -20.14
N GLU A 50 -8.11 -7.18 -19.86
CA GLU A 50 -9.45 -7.61 -20.25
C GLU A 50 -9.72 -7.43 -21.74
N MET A 51 -9.34 -6.28 -22.29
CA MET A 51 -9.64 -5.94 -23.68
C MET A 51 -8.69 -6.66 -24.63
N GLU A 52 -7.39 -6.64 -24.32
CA GLU A 52 -6.33 -7.07 -25.25
C GLU A 52 -5.72 -8.43 -24.88
N GLY A 53 -6.20 -9.04 -23.81
CA GLY A 53 -5.70 -10.34 -23.34
C GLY A 53 -4.26 -10.26 -22.82
N ASP A 54 -3.78 -9.08 -22.41
CA ASP A 54 -2.43 -8.91 -21.88
C ASP A 54 -2.31 -9.54 -20.48
N LEU A 55 -1.80 -10.77 -20.45
CA LEU A 55 -1.59 -11.53 -19.23
C LEU A 55 -0.56 -10.89 -18.28
N LEU A 56 0.42 -10.15 -18.81
CA LEU A 56 1.40 -9.45 -17.98
C LEU A 56 0.77 -8.24 -17.30
N ALA A 57 -0.05 -7.47 -18.04
CA ALA A 57 -0.82 -6.38 -17.46
C ALA A 57 -1.77 -6.89 -16.36
N GLY A 58 -2.46 -8.01 -16.60
CA GLY A 58 -3.35 -8.63 -15.60
C GLY A 58 -2.60 -9.12 -14.35
N SER A 59 -1.44 -9.75 -14.54
CA SER A 59 -0.60 -10.21 -13.43
C SER A 59 -0.05 -9.03 -12.62
N ALA A 60 0.37 -7.96 -13.29
CA ALA A 60 0.83 -6.73 -12.65
C ALA A 60 -0.29 -6.05 -11.86
N ALA A 61 -1.47 -5.89 -12.46
CA ALA A 61 -2.65 -5.32 -11.81
C ALA A 61 -3.00 -6.08 -10.53
N ARG A 62 -2.89 -7.41 -10.52
CA ARG A 62 -3.15 -8.23 -9.34
C ARG A 62 -2.19 -7.92 -8.18
N ILE A 63 -0.87 -7.98 -8.42
CA ILE A 63 0.14 -7.74 -7.37
C ILE A 63 0.07 -6.29 -6.87
N LEU A 64 -0.15 -5.34 -7.78
CA LEU A 64 -0.29 -3.93 -7.42
C LEU A 64 -1.58 -3.66 -6.62
N SER A 65 -2.65 -4.41 -6.87
CA SER A 65 -3.87 -4.36 -6.06
C SER A 65 -3.63 -4.83 -4.63
N ASP A 66 -2.86 -5.92 -4.45
CA ASP A 66 -2.46 -6.38 -3.12
C ASP A 66 -1.61 -5.32 -2.40
N MET A 67 -0.72 -4.62 -3.11
CA MET A 67 0.03 -3.48 -2.57
C MET A 67 -0.87 -2.31 -2.17
N ALA A 68 -1.79 -1.90 -3.03
CA ALA A 68 -2.71 -0.79 -2.73
C ALA A 68 -3.57 -1.11 -1.50
N LYS A 69 -4.05 -2.36 -1.39
CA LYS A 69 -4.80 -2.83 -0.23
C LYS A 69 -3.97 -2.80 1.05
N ALA A 70 -2.74 -3.29 1.01
CA ALA A 70 -1.83 -3.27 2.16
C ALA A 70 -1.58 -1.84 2.67
N LEU A 71 -1.37 -0.89 1.75
CA LEU A 71 -1.19 0.52 2.11
C LEU A 71 -2.45 1.14 2.70
N ILE A 72 -3.63 0.86 2.15
CA ILE A 72 -4.90 1.35 2.70
C ILE A 72 -5.15 0.77 4.10
N ASN A 73 -4.94 -0.54 4.29
CA ASN A 73 -5.06 -1.20 5.59
C ASN A 73 -4.13 -0.54 6.63
N ASP A 74 -2.88 -0.27 6.27
CA ASP A 74 -1.91 0.38 7.15
C ASP A 74 -2.33 1.81 7.54
N LEU A 75 -2.87 2.57 6.58
CA LEU A 75 -3.44 3.90 6.85
C LEU A 75 -4.65 3.83 7.80
N GLU A 76 -5.57 2.89 7.59
CA GLU A 76 -6.74 2.70 8.46
C GLU A 76 -6.33 2.35 9.90
N LEU A 77 -5.33 1.48 10.06
CA LEU A 77 -4.77 1.16 11.37
C LEU A 77 -4.12 2.37 12.04
N GLY A 78 -3.47 3.25 11.28
CA GLY A 78 -2.89 4.50 11.78
C GLY A 78 -3.94 5.51 12.24
N VAL A 79 -5.02 5.69 11.47
CA VAL A 79 -6.13 6.60 11.80
C VAL A 79 -6.88 6.11 13.05
N ASN A 80 -7.18 4.81 13.14
CA ASN A 80 -7.90 4.22 14.27
C ASN A 80 -7.11 4.23 15.60
N ARG A 81 -5.79 4.41 15.55
CA ARG A 81 -4.94 4.57 16.75
C ARG A 81 -4.77 6.02 17.20
N SER A 82 -5.17 6.97 16.36
CA SER A 82 -4.99 8.41 16.60
C SER A 82 -6.24 9.12 17.15
N GLY A 83 -7.38 8.42 17.19
CA GLY A 83 -8.63 8.87 17.82
C GLY A 83 -8.86 8.17 19.15
#